data_AF-A0A5T4R0D6-F1
#
_entry.id   AF-A0A5T4R0D6-F1
#
_cell.length_a   1.000
_cell.length_b   1.000
_cell.length_c   1.000
_cell.angle_alpha   90.00
_cell.angle_beta   90.00
_cell.angle_gamma   90.00
#
_symmetry.space_group_name_H-M   'P 1'
#
loop_
_entity.id
_entity.type
_entity.pdbx_description
1 polymer ?
#
loop_
_entity_poly.entity_id
_entity_poly.type
_entity_poly.pdbx_seq_one_letter_code
_entity_poly.pdbx_strand_id
1 'polypeptide(L)'
;QELQETTGAALYETMEEIGMALSGKLRESNKFTDAEKLERRQQALLRLIKQIQEDNGAALRPLTEENSDPDLQNAYQIIALAMALTAGGLSKKKKRDLQSQLDTLTAEEGWELAVFSLLELGEVDTATLSSLKRFMQQAIDNDEMPLSQWFRRVADWPDRCERVRILLRAIAFELSICIEPSEQSRLAAALVRLRRLLLFLGLEKECQREEWICQLPPNTLLPLLLDIICERWLFSDWLLDRLTAIVSSSKMFNRLLQQLDAQFMLIPDNCFNDEDQREQILETLREVKINQVLF
;
A
#
# COMPACT_ATOMS: atom_id res chain seq x y z
N GLN A 1 20.01 -3.63 5.64
CA GLN A 1 19.66 -5.04 5.89
C GLN A 1 18.19 -5.13 6.32
N GLU A 2 17.75 -4.33 7.31
CA GLU A 2 16.31 -4.20 7.63
C GLU A 2 15.47 -3.61 6.48
N LEU A 3 15.96 -2.57 5.78
CA LEU A 3 15.34 -2.03 4.54
C LEU A 3 15.14 -3.06 3.40
N GLN A 4 15.88 -4.17 3.41
CA GLN A 4 15.71 -5.28 2.46
C GLN A 4 14.79 -6.38 3.01
N GLU A 5 14.74 -6.56 4.33
CA GLU A 5 13.90 -7.54 5.01
C GLU A 5 12.45 -7.05 5.19
N THR A 6 12.23 -5.73 5.40
CA THR A 6 10.88 -5.11 5.49
C THR A 6 10.27 -4.78 4.13
N THR A 7 11.08 -4.73 3.06
CA THR A 7 10.60 -4.77 1.66
C THR A 7 10.05 -6.15 1.25
N GLY A 8 9.90 -7.07 2.21
CA GLY A 8 8.99 -8.21 2.18
C GLY A 8 9.12 -9.08 0.93
N ALA A 9 9.73 -10.25 1.06
CA ALA A 9 9.72 -11.28 0.02
C ALA A 9 8.30 -11.49 -0.57
N ALA A 10 7.25 -11.43 0.26
CA ALA A 10 5.85 -11.49 -0.15
C ALA A 10 5.36 -10.28 -0.99
N LEU A 11 5.85 -9.06 -0.74
CA LEU A 11 5.56 -7.87 -1.55
C LEU A 11 6.27 -7.96 -2.91
N TYR A 12 7.52 -8.42 -2.94
CA TYR A 12 8.28 -8.59 -4.17
C TYR A 12 7.70 -9.69 -5.07
N GLU A 13 7.25 -10.80 -4.48
CA GLU A 13 6.61 -11.91 -5.20
C GLU A 13 5.25 -11.50 -5.79
N THR A 14 4.43 -10.79 -5.02
CA THR A 14 3.19 -10.19 -5.53
C THR A 14 3.47 -9.14 -6.63
N MET A 15 4.55 -8.37 -6.50
CA MET A 15 4.95 -7.34 -7.47
C MET A 15 5.53 -7.92 -8.77
N GLU A 16 6.26 -9.03 -8.72
CA GLU A 16 6.80 -9.70 -9.91
C GLU A 16 5.66 -10.35 -10.70
N GLU A 17 4.71 -11.00 -10.02
CA GLU A 17 3.51 -11.56 -10.63
C GLU A 17 2.62 -10.47 -11.28
N ILE A 18 2.44 -9.33 -10.60
CA ILE A 18 1.70 -8.18 -11.14
C ILE A 18 2.43 -7.55 -12.33
N GLY A 19 3.75 -7.37 -12.25
CA GLY A 19 4.58 -6.83 -13.33
C GLY A 19 4.52 -7.70 -14.60
N MET A 20 4.58 -9.03 -14.44
CA MET A 20 4.43 -9.96 -15.56
C MET A 20 3.01 -9.96 -16.14
N ALA A 21 1.98 -9.86 -15.30
CA ALA A 21 0.59 -9.80 -15.75
C ALA A 21 0.29 -8.51 -16.56
N LEU A 22 0.90 -7.39 -16.18
CA LEU A 22 0.74 -6.09 -16.87
C LEU A 22 1.48 -6.05 -18.22
N SER A 23 2.70 -6.58 -18.30
CA SER A 23 3.44 -6.61 -19.58
C SER A 23 2.86 -7.58 -20.62
N GLY A 24 2.18 -8.66 -20.18
CA GLY A 24 1.56 -9.63 -21.08
C GLY A 24 0.19 -9.19 -21.66
N LYS A 25 -0.61 -8.44 -20.90
CA LYS A 25 -2.03 -8.17 -21.23
C LYS A 25 -2.29 -6.90 -22.02
N LEU A 26 -1.33 -5.97 -22.12
CA LEU A 26 -1.45 -4.75 -22.95
C LEU A 26 -1.63 -5.04 -24.45
N ARG A 27 -1.49 -6.31 -24.89
CA ARG A 27 -1.47 -6.68 -26.31
C ARG A 27 -2.76 -7.33 -26.84
N GLU A 28 -3.71 -7.73 -26.00
CA GLU A 28 -4.89 -8.48 -26.45
C GLU A 28 -6.21 -7.85 -25.98
N SER A 29 -6.74 -6.94 -26.80
CA SER A 29 -8.06 -6.34 -26.66
C SER A 29 -9.16 -7.27 -27.19
N ASN A 30 -9.38 -8.40 -26.52
CA ASN A 30 -10.57 -9.22 -26.78
C ASN A 30 -11.69 -8.89 -25.79
N LYS A 31 -12.91 -8.71 -26.31
CA LYS A 31 -14.13 -8.51 -25.53
C LYS A 31 -14.49 -9.81 -24.82
N PHE A 32 -14.12 -9.92 -23.55
CA PHE A 32 -14.54 -11.01 -22.67
C PHE A 32 -16.01 -10.81 -22.24
N THR A 33 -16.73 -11.91 -22.07
CA THR A 33 -18.08 -11.98 -21.50
C THR A 33 -18.06 -11.82 -19.98
N ASP A 34 -19.19 -11.44 -19.37
CA ASP A 34 -19.30 -11.30 -17.90
C ASP A 34 -18.99 -12.62 -17.16
N ALA A 35 -19.29 -13.76 -17.79
CA ALA A 35 -18.94 -15.08 -17.29
C ALA A 35 -17.41 -15.30 -17.20
N GLU A 36 -16.65 -14.86 -18.20
CA GLU A 36 -15.19 -14.98 -18.20
C GLU A 36 -14.52 -14.03 -17.19
N LYS A 37 -15.12 -12.86 -16.92
CA LYS A 37 -14.68 -11.96 -15.83
C LYS A 37 -14.88 -12.61 -14.47
N LEU A 38 -16.07 -13.18 -14.22
CA LEU A 38 -16.39 -13.89 -12.99
C LEU A 38 -15.44 -15.07 -12.76
N GLU A 39 -15.20 -15.87 -13.79
CA GLU A 39 -14.28 -17.01 -13.71
C GLU A 39 -12.86 -16.56 -13.34
N ARG A 40 -12.36 -15.48 -13.93
CA ARG A 40 -11.04 -14.91 -13.58
C ARG A 40 -10.96 -14.42 -12.15
N ARG A 41 -11.98 -13.70 -11.67
CA ARG A 41 -12.10 -13.23 -10.27
C ARG A 41 -11.96 -14.40 -9.31
N GLN A 42 -12.68 -15.48 -9.56
CA GLN A 42 -12.67 -16.68 -8.71
C GLN A 42 -11.35 -17.43 -8.76
N GLN A 43 -10.78 -17.62 -9.95
CA GLN A 43 -9.48 -18.27 -10.08
C GLN A 43 -8.37 -17.47 -9.37
N ALA A 44 -8.45 -16.14 -9.35
CA ALA A 44 -7.54 -15.29 -8.59
C ALA A 44 -7.76 -15.44 -7.07
N LEU A 45 -9.02 -15.40 -6.61
CA LEU A 45 -9.38 -15.61 -5.20
C LEU A 45 -8.91 -16.97 -4.66
N LEU A 46 -9.17 -18.05 -5.39
CA LEU A 46 -8.79 -19.41 -4.97
C LEU A 46 -7.27 -19.58 -4.91
N ARG A 47 -6.54 -18.96 -5.84
CA ARG A 47 -5.07 -18.95 -5.81
C ARG A 47 -4.54 -18.20 -4.58
N LEU A 48 -5.12 -17.05 -4.29
CA LEU A 48 -4.75 -16.24 -3.14
C LEU A 48 -4.99 -16.97 -1.82
N ILE A 49 -6.16 -17.59 -1.64
CA ILE A 49 -6.48 -18.33 -0.41
C ILE A 49 -5.59 -19.56 -0.27
N LYS A 50 -5.25 -20.22 -1.38
CA LYS A 50 -4.30 -21.33 -1.36
C LYS A 50 -2.91 -20.88 -0.91
N GLN A 51 -2.38 -19.78 -1.45
CA GLN A 51 -1.09 -19.20 -1.02
C GLN A 51 -1.12 -18.84 0.47
N ILE A 52 -2.21 -18.21 0.94
CA ILE A 52 -2.35 -17.85 2.36
C ILE A 52 -2.34 -19.10 3.24
N GLN A 53 -3.04 -20.17 2.87
CA GLN A 53 -3.05 -21.43 3.62
C GLN A 53 -1.68 -22.11 3.69
N GLU A 54 -0.87 -21.95 2.64
CA GLU A 54 0.49 -22.52 2.55
C GLU A 54 1.50 -21.70 3.37
N ASP A 55 1.40 -20.37 3.36
CA ASP A 55 2.35 -19.46 4.04
C ASP A 55 2.03 -19.21 5.52
N ASN A 56 0.75 -19.11 5.86
CA ASN A 56 0.29 -18.82 7.21
C ASN A 56 -0.86 -19.76 7.52
N GLY A 57 -0.74 -20.61 8.53
CA GLY A 57 -1.87 -21.30 9.15
C GLY A 57 -2.85 -20.34 9.84
N ALA A 58 -3.20 -19.22 9.21
CA ALA A 58 -4.05 -18.16 9.69
C ALA A 58 -5.47 -18.71 9.86
N ALA A 59 -5.78 -19.09 11.09
CA ALA A 59 -7.14 -19.41 11.49
C ALA A 59 -7.92 -18.09 11.55
N LEU A 60 -8.83 -17.89 10.59
CA LEU A 60 -9.84 -16.85 10.69
C LEU A 60 -10.68 -17.11 11.94
N ARG A 61 -10.78 -16.11 12.82
CA ARG A 61 -11.71 -16.20 13.94
C ARG A 61 -13.14 -16.18 13.40
N PRO A 62 -14.04 -17.00 13.95
CA PRO A 62 -15.45 -16.93 13.60
C PRO A 62 -15.99 -15.53 13.91
N LEU A 63 -16.81 -14.99 13.01
CA LEU A 63 -17.61 -13.82 13.30
C LEU A 63 -18.43 -14.03 14.59
N THR A 64 -18.41 -13.03 15.48
CA THR A 64 -19.47 -12.86 16.47
C THR A 64 -20.72 -12.28 15.78
N GLU A 65 -21.91 -12.70 16.22
CA GLU A 65 -23.21 -12.32 15.62
C GLU A 65 -23.50 -10.80 15.61
N GLU A 66 -22.67 -9.98 16.27
CA GLU A 66 -22.86 -8.53 16.39
C GLU A 66 -22.49 -7.74 15.11
N ASN A 67 -21.73 -8.32 14.17
CA ASN A 67 -21.41 -7.66 12.91
C ASN A 67 -22.62 -7.71 11.94
N SER A 68 -23.43 -6.66 11.99
CA SER A 68 -24.64 -6.48 11.18
C SER A 68 -24.38 -6.06 9.73
N ASP A 69 -23.11 -5.94 9.32
CA ASP A 69 -22.73 -5.48 7.98
C ASP A 69 -22.85 -6.61 6.95
N PRO A 70 -23.71 -6.46 5.92
CA PRO A 70 -23.89 -7.48 4.90
C PRO A 70 -22.60 -7.74 4.11
N ASP A 71 -21.75 -6.72 3.90
CA ASP A 71 -20.52 -6.86 3.12
C ASP A 71 -19.49 -7.71 3.87
N LEU A 72 -19.38 -7.52 5.18
CA LEU A 72 -18.50 -8.34 6.02
C LEU A 72 -19.02 -9.77 6.10
N GLN A 73 -20.33 -9.97 6.31
CA GLN A 73 -20.91 -11.33 6.33
C GLN A 73 -20.67 -12.06 5.01
N ASN A 74 -20.87 -11.39 3.87
CA ASN A 74 -20.57 -11.95 2.55
C ASN A 74 -19.09 -12.31 2.42
N ALA A 75 -18.18 -11.43 2.84
CA ALA A 75 -16.75 -11.69 2.78
C ALA A 75 -16.33 -12.90 3.63
N TYR A 76 -16.86 -13.06 4.84
CA TYR A 76 -16.61 -14.26 5.65
C TYR A 76 -17.10 -15.55 4.98
N GLN A 77 -18.29 -15.52 4.38
CA GLN A 77 -18.82 -16.68 3.64
C GLN A 77 -17.96 -17.01 2.42
N ILE A 78 -17.54 -16.00 1.66
CA ILE A 78 -16.63 -16.15 0.51
C ILE A 78 -15.33 -16.84 0.95
N ILE A 79 -14.71 -16.37 2.03
CA ILE A 79 -13.46 -16.95 2.52
C ILE A 79 -13.68 -18.39 3.02
N ALA A 80 -14.74 -18.65 3.80
CA ALA A 80 -15.04 -19.98 4.30
C ALA A 80 -15.27 -21.00 3.17
N LEU A 81 -16.03 -20.62 2.13
CA LEU A 81 -16.27 -21.45 0.95
C LEU A 81 -14.98 -21.71 0.18
N ALA A 82 -14.17 -20.69 -0.06
CA ALA A 82 -12.92 -20.82 -0.78
C ALA A 82 -11.88 -21.65 0.00
N MET A 83 -11.82 -21.54 1.33
CA MET A 83 -11.01 -22.42 2.17
C MET A 83 -11.48 -23.89 2.09
N ALA A 84 -12.79 -24.14 2.09
CA ALA A 84 -13.33 -25.50 1.95
C ALA A 84 -13.04 -26.10 0.57
N LEU A 85 -13.11 -25.27 -0.50
CA LEU A 85 -12.81 -25.69 -1.87
C LEU A 85 -11.31 -26.01 -2.07
N THR A 86 -10.41 -25.35 -1.33
CA THR A 86 -8.95 -25.52 -1.41
C THR A 86 -8.42 -26.64 -0.53
N ALA A 87 -9.03 -26.89 0.65
CA ALA A 87 -8.60 -27.93 1.61
C ALA A 87 -8.71 -29.39 1.09
N GLY A 88 -9.40 -29.62 -0.03
CA GLY A 88 -9.54 -30.95 -0.64
C GLY A 88 -10.51 -31.87 0.11
N GLY A 89 -10.64 -33.12 -0.36
CA GLY A 89 -11.48 -34.15 0.31
C GLY A 89 -13.00 -34.05 0.09
N LEU A 90 -13.47 -33.10 -0.72
CA LEU A 90 -14.88 -32.95 -1.06
C LEU A 90 -15.33 -33.90 -2.19
N SER A 91 -16.56 -34.41 -2.10
CA SER A 91 -17.17 -35.15 -3.20
C SER A 91 -17.44 -34.23 -4.40
N LYS A 92 -17.48 -34.77 -5.62
CA LYS A 92 -17.77 -33.98 -6.85
C LYS A 92 -19.07 -33.18 -6.75
N LYS A 93 -20.10 -33.72 -6.10
CA LYS A 93 -21.38 -33.04 -5.88
C LYS A 93 -21.21 -31.86 -4.91
N LYS A 94 -20.64 -32.10 -3.72
CA LYS A 94 -20.39 -31.03 -2.73
C LYS A 94 -19.49 -29.92 -3.28
N LYS A 95 -18.46 -30.28 -4.04
CA LYS A 95 -17.59 -29.29 -4.70
C LYS A 95 -18.37 -28.39 -5.67
N ARG A 96 -19.28 -28.95 -6.48
CA ARG A 96 -20.15 -28.16 -7.37
C ARG A 96 -21.12 -27.28 -6.59
N ASP A 97 -21.70 -27.81 -5.51
CA ASP A 97 -22.66 -27.06 -4.69
C ASP A 97 -21.97 -25.85 -4.02
N LEU A 98 -20.78 -26.03 -3.44
CA LEU A 98 -19.99 -24.94 -2.84
C LEU A 98 -19.49 -23.95 -3.88
N GLN A 99 -19.08 -24.42 -5.07
CA GLN A 99 -18.71 -23.55 -6.17
C GLN A 99 -19.88 -22.66 -6.58
N SER A 100 -21.08 -23.22 -6.76
CA SER A 100 -22.28 -22.45 -7.12
C SER A 100 -22.65 -21.39 -6.06
N GLN A 101 -22.42 -21.68 -4.77
CA GLN A 101 -22.61 -20.70 -3.71
C GLN A 101 -21.58 -19.58 -3.79
N LEU A 102 -20.31 -19.92 -4.02
CA LEU A 102 -19.25 -18.94 -4.23
C LEU A 102 -19.56 -18.07 -5.46
N ASP A 103 -20.02 -18.66 -6.56
CA ASP A 103 -20.45 -17.96 -7.77
C ASP A 103 -21.52 -16.92 -7.50
N THR A 104 -22.47 -17.23 -6.62
CA THR A 104 -23.54 -16.31 -6.24
C THR A 104 -23.01 -15.14 -5.41
N LEU A 105 -22.12 -15.41 -4.46
CA LEU A 105 -21.56 -14.38 -3.56
C LEU A 105 -20.55 -13.46 -4.25
N THR A 106 -19.81 -13.97 -5.25
CA THR A 106 -18.82 -13.19 -6.00
C THR A 106 -19.38 -12.63 -7.32
N ALA A 107 -20.69 -12.75 -7.55
CA ALA A 107 -21.33 -12.26 -8.77
C ALA A 107 -21.29 -10.72 -8.88
N GLU A 108 -21.44 -10.05 -7.73
CA GLU A 108 -21.37 -8.59 -7.62
C GLU A 108 -19.95 -8.12 -7.31
N GLU A 109 -19.68 -6.83 -7.53
CA GLU A 109 -18.40 -6.17 -7.26
C GLU A 109 -18.36 -5.58 -5.85
N GLY A 110 -17.15 -5.48 -5.28
CA GLY A 110 -16.91 -4.74 -4.03
C GLY A 110 -16.77 -5.60 -2.77
N TRP A 111 -16.79 -6.93 -2.92
CA TRP A 111 -16.49 -7.87 -1.82
C TRP A 111 -14.98 -7.98 -1.54
N GLU A 112 -14.15 -7.67 -2.54
CA GLU A 112 -12.70 -7.85 -2.57
C GLU A 112 -12.03 -7.18 -1.37
N LEU A 113 -12.33 -5.90 -1.17
CA LEU A 113 -11.76 -5.11 -0.07
C LEU A 113 -12.15 -5.69 1.30
N ALA A 114 -13.38 -6.15 1.46
CA ALA A 114 -13.83 -6.76 2.70
C ALA A 114 -13.10 -8.09 2.96
N VAL A 115 -12.93 -8.92 1.94
CA VAL A 115 -12.15 -10.17 2.03
C VAL A 115 -10.70 -9.90 2.41
N PHE A 116 -10.03 -8.96 1.75
CA PHE A 116 -8.64 -8.61 2.10
C PHE A 116 -8.52 -8.03 3.50
N SER A 117 -9.48 -7.20 3.92
CA SER A 117 -9.49 -6.61 5.26
C SER A 117 -9.58 -7.70 6.34
N LEU A 118 -10.45 -8.69 6.15
CA LEU A 118 -10.62 -9.81 7.09
C LEU A 118 -9.40 -10.73 7.12
N LEU A 119 -8.79 -11.00 5.97
CA LEU A 119 -7.60 -11.85 5.89
C LEU A 119 -6.39 -11.22 6.57
N GLU A 120 -6.25 -9.89 6.53
CA GLU A 120 -5.07 -9.19 7.03
C GLU A 120 -5.24 -8.65 8.47
N LEU A 121 -6.42 -8.15 8.84
CA LEU A 121 -6.68 -7.62 10.19
C LEU A 121 -7.38 -8.64 11.11
N GLY A 122 -7.96 -9.71 10.56
CA GLY A 122 -8.70 -10.73 11.30
C GLY A 122 -10.10 -10.28 11.75
N GLU A 123 -10.20 -9.14 12.42
CA GLU A 123 -11.44 -8.52 12.89
C GLU A 123 -11.56 -7.11 12.31
N VAL A 124 -12.71 -6.82 11.69
CA VAL A 124 -12.98 -5.55 11.00
C VAL A 124 -14.39 -5.10 11.34
N ASP A 125 -14.56 -3.83 11.69
CA ASP A 125 -15.86 -3.20 11.87
C ASP A 125 -16.32 -2.44 10.62
N THR A 126 -17.62 -2.14 10.53
CA THR A 126 -18.22 -1.38 9.42
C THR A 126 -17.55 -0.02 9.21
N ALA A 127 -17.14 0.64 10.30
CA ALA A 127 -16.51 1.95 10.23
C ALA A 127 -15.14 1.88 9.55
N THR A 128 -14.31 0.88 9.91
CA THR A 128 -13.02 0.64 9.26
C THR A 128 -13.22 0.29 7.80
N LEU A 129 -14.11 -0.65 7.45
CA LEU A 129 -14.36 -1.02 6.06
C LEU A 129 -14.84 0.18 5.23
N SER A 130 -15.77 0.98 5.76
CA SER A 130 -16.26 2.20 5.10
C SER A 130 -15.15 3.24 4.89
N SER A 131 -14.24 3.38 5.87
CA SER A 131 -13.10 4.29 5.76
C SER A 131 -12.12 3.84 4.67
N LEU A 132 -11.86 2.54 4.56
CA LEU A 132 -11.01 1.95 3.52
C LEU A 132 -11.65 2.11 2.14
N LYS A 133 -12.96 1.81 2.00
CA LYS A 133 -13.70 2.02 0.74
C LYS A 133 -13.57 3.46 0.25
N ARG A 134 -13.79 4.43 1.13
CA ARG A 134 -13.67 5.86 0.81
C ARG A 134 -12.26 6.23 0.39
N PHE A 135 -11.25 5.75 1.12
CA PHE A 135 -9.85 6.05 0.81
C PHE A 135 -9.42 5.42 -0.50
N MET A 136 -9.82 4.17 -0.78
CA MET A 136 -9.59 3.48 -2.05
C MET A 136 -10.16 4.28 -3.22
N GLN A 137 -11.43 4.70 -3.10
CA GLN A 137 -12.09 5.47 -4.15
C GLN A 137 -11.38 6.81 -4.40
N GLN A 138 -11.01 7.51 -3.33
CA GLN A 138 -10.24 8.75 -3.46
C GLN A 138 -8.88 8.50 -4.12
N ALA A 139 -8.22 7.38 -3.80
CA ALA A 139 -6.97 7.01 -4.43
C ALA A 139 -7.19 6.75 -5.93
N ILE A 140 -8.28 6.11 -6.35
CA ILE A 140 -8.57 5.87 -7.77
C ILE A 140 -8.95 7.15 -8.52
N ASP A 141 -9.63 8.09 -7.86
CA ASP A 141 -10.21 9.26 -8.51
C ASP A 141 -9.32 10.50 -8.52
N ASN A 142 -8.40 10.62 -7.55
CA ASN A 142 -7.63 11.85 -7.34
C ASN A 142 -6.15 11.68 -7.68
N ASP A 143 -5.75 12.12 -8.87
CA ASP A 143 -4.35 12.07 -9.32
C ASP A 143 -3.50 13.28 -8.90
N GLU A 144 -4.10 14.38 -8.42
CA GLU A 144 -3.39 15.63 -8.16
C GLU A 144 -2.88 15.77 -6.72
N MET A 145 -3.36 14.93 -5.80
CA MET A 145 -3.04 15.04 -4.38
C MET A 145 -1.59 14.61 -4.08
N PRO A 146 -0.76 15.48 -3.45
CA PRO A 146 0.63 15.15 -3.14
C PRO A 146 0.73 14.04 -2.08
N LEU A 147 1.84 13.30 -2.12
CA LEU A 147 2.09 12.15 -1.24
C LEU A 147 2.07 12.54 0.24
N SER A 148 2.56 13.73 0.60
CA SER A 148 2.52 14.26 1.96
C SER A 148 1.08 14.42 2.48
N GLN A 149 0.13 14.78 1.62
CA GLN A 149 -1.28 14.89 1.99
C GLN A 149 -1.94 13.52 2.16
N TRP A 150 -1.59 12.54 1.31
CA TRP A 150 -2.01 11.14 1.50
C TRP A 150 -1.52 10.58 2.83
N PHE A 151 -0.26 10.84 3.17
CA PHE A 151 0.32 10.43 4.45
C PHE A 151 -0.42 11.01 5.65
N ARG A 152 -0.73 12.32 5.63
CA ARG A 152 -1.49 12.96 6.71
C ARG A 152 -2.89 12.33 6.91
N ARG A 153 -3.52 11.81 5.85
CA ARG A 153 -4.84 11.17 5.96
C ARG A 153 -4.80 9.81 6.65
N VAL A 154 -3.67 9.11 6.61
CA VAL A 154 -3.48 7.81 7.26
C VAL A 154 -2.69 7.90 8.57
N ALA A 155 -2.29 9.12 8.96
CA ALA A 155 -1.40 9.33 10.10
C ALA A 155 -1.96 8.74 11.40
N ASP A 156 -3.27 8.92 11.62
CA ASP A 156 -3.98 8.51 12.83
C ASP A 156 -4.60 7.10 12.73
N TRP A 157 -4.35 6.37 11.63
CA TRP A 157 -4.89 5.02 11.49
C TRP A 157 -4.11 4.03 12.36
N PRO A 158 -4.80 3.16 13.13
CA PRO A 158 -4.15 2.00 13.71
C PRO A 158 -3.75 1.04 12.58
N ASP A 159 -2.60 0.36 12.72
CA ASP A 159 -2.12 -0.62 11.74
C ASP A 159 -2.11 -0.07 10.30
N ARG A 160 -1.65 1.19 10.16
CA ARG A 160 -1.74 1.94 8.90
C ARG A 160 -0.97 1.28 7.75
N CYS A 161 0.11 0.56 8.04
CA CYS A 161 0.86 -0.21 7.04
C CYS A 161 0.00 -1.34 6.46
N GLU A 162 -0.64 -2.10 7.33
CA GLU A 162 -1.55 -3.20 7.01
C GLU A 162 -2.76 -2.67 6.22
N ARG A 163 -3.35 -1.57 6.68
CA ARG A 163 -4.48 -0.92 5.98
C ARG A 163 -4.10 -0.44 4.57
N VAL A 164 -2.93 0.16 4.38
CA VAL A 164 -2.44 0.55 3.04
C VAL A 164 -2.13 -0.68 2.18
N ARG A 165 -1.63 -1.77 2.77
CA ARG A 165 -1.38 -3.03 2.06
C ARG A 165 -2.68 -3.71 1.60
N ILE A 166 -3.73 -3.68 2.43
CA ILE A 166 -5.08 -4.12 2.05
C ILE A 166 -5.57 -3.38 0.81
N LEU A 167 -5.45 -2.04 0.81
CA LEU A 167 -5.85 -1.21 -0.32
C LEU A 167 -5.03 -1.54 -1.57
N LEU A 168 -3.73 -1.73 -1.44
CA LEU A 168 -2.85 -2.11 -2.53
C LEU A 168 -3.25 -3.48 -3.13
N ARG A 169 -3.57 -4.47 -2.28
CA ARG A 169 -4.04 -5.79 -2.70
C ARG A 169 -5.40 -5.72 -3.40
N ALA A 170 -6.33 -4.94 -2.87
CA ALA A 170 -7.64 -4.74 -3.48
C ALA A 170 -7.53 -4.09 -4.87
N ILE A 171 -6.78 -2.99 -5.00
CA ILE A 171 -6.60 -2.32 -6.30
C ILE A 171 -5.81 -3.21 -7.28
N ALA A 172 -4.81 -3.96 -6.81
CA ALA A 172 -4.07 -4.89 -7.66
C ALA A 172 -4.96 -6.02 -8.18
N PHE A 173 -5.84 -6.54 -7.32
CA PHE A 173 -6.84 -7.52 -7.71
C PHE A 173 -7.77 -6.94 -8.78
N GLU A 174 -8.36 -5.75 -8.56
CA GLU A 174 -9.20 -5.07 -9.55
C GLU A 174 -8.47 -4.82 -10.86
N LEU A 175 -7.22 -4.39 -10.82
CA LEU A 175 -6.40 -4.19 -12.01
C LEU A 175 -6.16 -5.50 -12.78
N SER A 176 -5.98 -6.62 -12.08
CA SER A 176 -5.70 -7.91 -12.72
C SER A 176 -6.85 -8.44 -13.58
N ILE A 177 -8.06 -7.98 -13.30
CA ILE A 177 -9.31 -8.35 -13.97
C ILE A 177 -9.91 -7.21 -14.80
N CYS A 178 -9.50 -5.96 -14.56
CA CYS A 178 -9.95 -4.78 -15.29
C CYS A 178 -9.56 -4.89 -16.77
N ILE A 179 -10.48 -4.46 -17.64
CA ILE A 179 -10.34 -4.58 -19.11
C ILE A 179 -10.35 -3.19 -19.76
N GLU A 180 -11.03 -2.21 -19.17
CA GLU A 180 -11.14 -0.88 -19.76
C GLU A 180 -9.81 -0.12 -19.63
N PRO A 181 -9.18 0.33 -20.73
CA PRO A 181 -7.85 0.96 -20.67
C PRO A 181 -7.81 2.23 -19.81
N SER A 182 -8.88 3.02 -19.80
CA SER A 182 -9.00 4.24 -19.00
C SER A 182 -8.97 3.93 -17.49
N GLU A 183 -9.68 2.88 -17.10
CA GLU A 183 -9.78 2.40 -15.73
C GLU A 183 -8.49 1.70 -15.29
N GLN A 184 -7.88 0.88 -16.17
CA GLN A 184 -6.57 0.30 -15.93
C GLN A 184 -5.51 1.37 -15.62
N SER A 185 -5.52 2.48 -16.37
CA SER A 185 -4.61 3.60 -16.13
C SER A 185 -4.82 4.23 -14.75
N ARG A 186 -6.07 4.44 -14.34
CA ARG A 186 -6.42 5.00 -13.02
C ARG A 186 -6.05 4.06 -11.87
N LEU A 187 -6.35 2.77 -12.00
CA LEU A 187 -5.99 1.74 -11.03
C LEU A 187 -4.46 1.61 -10.90
N ALA A 188 -3.73 1.64 -12.01
CA ALA A 188 -2.27 1.62 -12.01
C ALA A 188 -1.67 2.85 -11.32
N ALA A 189 -2.19 4.05 -11.59
CA ALA A 189 -1.76 5.28 -10.92
C ALA A 189 -2.01 5.22 -9.40
N ALA A 190 -3.18 4.71 -8.99
CA ALA A 190 -3.51 4.50 -7.58
C ALA A 190 -2.55 3.49 -6.92
N LEU A 191 -2.21 2.38 -7.60
CA LEU A 191 -1.22 1.42 -7.11
C LEU A 191 0.16 2.05 -6.89
N VAL A 192 0.65 2.84 -7.86
CA VAL A 192 1.94 3.53 -7.74
C VAL A 192 1.93 4.45 -6.52
N ARG A 193 0.86 5.22 -6.31
CA ARG A 193 0.72 6.11 -5.15
C ARG A 193 0.67 5.36 -3.82
N LEU A 194 -0.15 4.31 -3.71
CA LEU A 194 -0.23 3.50 -2.49
C LEU A 194 1.09 2.78 -2.20
N ARG A 195 1.80 2.33 -3.24
CA ARG A 195 3.12 1.72 -3.10
C ARG A 195 4.13 2.72 -2.56
N ARG A 196 4.19 3.94 -3.13
CA ARG A 196 5.05 5.02 -2.60
C ARG A 196 4.71 5.31 -1.14
N LEU A 197 3.42 5.43 -0.81
CA LEU A 197 2.97 5.64 0.57
C LEU A 197 3.45 4.52 1.51
N LEU A 198 3.31 3.26 1.10
CA LEU A 198 3.74 2.10 1.89
C LEU A 198 5.26 2.07 2.09
N LEU A 199 6.06 2.47 1.09
CA LEU A 199 7.51 2.58 1.22
C LEU A 199 7.90 3.60 2.29
N PHE A 200 7.28 4.78 2.31
CA PHE A 200 7.53 5.79 3.35
C PHE A 200 7.05 5.36 4.73
N LEU A 201 5.89 4.70 4.82
CA LEU A 201 5.44 4.09 6.07
C LEU A 201 6.44 3.04 6.59
N GLY A 202 7.10 2.33 5.68
CA GLY A 202 8.19 1.40 6.01
C GLY A 202 9.42 2.05 6.63
N LEU A 203 9.62 3.37 6.47
CA LEU A 203 10.75 4.12 7.06
C LEU A 203 10.44 4.68 8.46
N GLU A 204 9.24 4.44 8.98
CA GLU A 204 8.78 5.11 10.20
C GLU A 204 9.65 4.79 11.41
N LYS A 205 10.05 3.53 11.59
CA LYS A 205 10.87 3.12 12.74
C LYS A 205 12.28 3.72 12.66
N GLU A 206 12.84 3.76 11.46
CA GLU A 206 14.12 4.39 11.17
C GLU A 206 14.04 5.90 11.43
N CYS A 207 12.99 6.56 10.96
CA CYS A 207 12.77 7.99 11.22
C CYS A 207 12.64 8.28 12.71
N GLN A 208 11.87 7.48 13.46
CA GLN A 208 11.73 7.64 14.92
C GLN A 208 13.08 7.45 15.65
N ARG A 209 13.89 6.49 15.19
CA ARG A 209 15.25 6.28 15.71
C ARG A 209 16.14 7.49 15.43
N GLU A 210 16.09 8.03 14.22
CA GLU A 210 16.86 9.22 13.83
C GLU A 210 16.41 10.47 14.58
N GLU A 211 15.10 10.65 14.79
CA GLU A 211 14.54 11.71 15.63
C GLU A 211 15.14 11.66 17.04
N TRP A 212 15.21 10.48 17.65
CA TRP A 212 15.82 10.33 18.97
C TRP A 212 17.32 10.67 18.98
N ILE A 213 18.05 10.21 17.96
CA ILE A 213 19.48 10.45 17.76
C ILE A 213 19.78 11.95 17.56
N CYS A 214 18.94 12.65 16.81
CA CYS A 214 19.06 14.07 16.49
C CYS A 214 18.32 14.98 17.48
N GLN A 215 17.69 14.42 18.51
CA GLN A 215 16.90 15.14 19.52
C GLN A 215 15.79 16.01 18.89
N LEU A 216 15.14 15.48 17.86
CA LEU A 216 14.02 16.12 17.19
C LEU A 216 12.72 15.86 17.96
N PRO A 217 11.70 16.72 17.80
CA PRO A 217 10.36 16.40 18.25
C PRO A 217 9.87 15.12 17.55
N PRO A 218 9.10 14.26 18.24
CA PRO A 218 8.62 13.00 17.67
C PRO A 218 7.70 13.24 16.47
N ASN A 219 7.73 12.34 15.50
CA ASN A 219 6.88 12.34 14.30
C ASN A 219 7.07 13.59 13.41
N THR A 220 8.29 14.13 13.33
CA THR A 220 8.61 15.30 12.49
C THR A 220 9.45 14.95 11.27
N LEU A 221 10.30 13.92 11.35
CA LEU A 221 11.26 13.61 10.30
C LEU A 221 10.60 12.96 9.09
N LEU A 222 9.69 12.00 9.30
CA LEU A 222 9.00 11.35 8.18
C LEU A 222 8.12 12.35 7.38
N PRO A 223 7.30 13.22 8.02
CA PRO A 223 6.63 14.30 7.31
C PRO A 223 7.58 15.26 6.57
N LEU A 224 8.75 15.56 7.16
CA LEU A 224 9.76 16.41 6.51
C LEU A 224 10.32 15.74 5.24
N LEU A 225 10.66 14.46 5.29
CA LEU A 225 11.12 13.71 4.11
C LEU A 225 10.08 13.74 2.99
N LEU A 226 8.80 13.56 3.35
CA LEU A 226 7.70 13.63 2.39
C LEU A 226 7.50 15.03 1.82
N ASP A 227 7.59 16.07 2.64
CA ASP A 227 7.50 17.45 2.18
C ASP A 227 8.65 17.75 1.19
N ILE A 228 9.89 17.36 1.50
CA ILE A 228 11.05 17.52 0.60
C ILE A 228 10.80 16.82 -0.75
N ILE A 229 10.29 15.59 -0.74
CA ILE A 229 10.01 14.83 -1.98
C ILE A 229 8.82 15.39 -2.75
N CYS A 230 7.86 16.02 -2.07
CA CYS A 230 6.72 16.65 -2.73
C CYS A 230 7.08 18.02 -3.33
N GLU A 231 8.20 18.64 -2.96
CA GLU A 231 8.65 19.87 -3.59
C GLU A 231 9.14 19.62 -5.02
N ARG A 232 8.56 20.37 -5.96
CA ARG A 232 8.99 20.34 -7.38
C ARG A 232 10.32 21.01 -7.59
N TRP A 233 10.62 22.02 -6.78
CA TRP A 233 11.86 22.79 -6.82
C TRP A 233 12.31 23.03 -5.39
N LEU A 234 13.35 22.31 -4.98
CA LEU A 234 13.90 22.45 -3.65
C LEU A 234 14.92 23.60 -3.64
N PHE A 235 14.75 24.54 -2.73
CA PHE A 235 15.66 25.66 -2.52
C PHE A 235 16.31 25.58 -1.14
N SER A 236 17.56 26.04 -1.03
CA SER A 236 18.34 26.00 0.21
C SER A 236 17.68 26.78 1.34
N ASP A 237 17.14 27.97 1.07
CA ASP A 237 16.42 28.79 2.05
C ASP A 237 15.15 28.09 2.58
N TRP A 238 14.35 27.48 1.69
CA TRP A 238 13.15 26.74 2.09
C TRP A 238 13.49 25.56 3.00
N LEU A 239 14.58 24.84 2.68
CA LEU A 239 15.03 23.72 3.48
C LEU A 239 15.58 24.19 4.82
N LEU A 240 16.36 25.26 4.83
CA LEU A 240 16.93 25.86 6.04
C LEU A 240 15.84 26.28 7.02
N ASP A 241 14.79 26.96 6.56
CA ASP A 241 13.66 27.40 7.38
C ASP A 241 12.97 26.22 8.09
N ARG A 242 12.75 25.11 7.36
CA ARG A 242 12.10 23.91 7.93
C ARG A 242 13.00 23.14 8.89
N LEU A 243 14.28 23.01 8.58
CA LEU A 243 15.23 22.30 9.43
C LEU A 243 15.50 23.07 10.72
N THR A 244 15.64 24.40 10.65
CA THR A 244 15.87 25.24 11.84
C THR A 244 14.66 25.27 12.78
N ALA A 245 13.44 25.14 12.25
CA ALA A 245 12.22 25.09 13.06
C ALA A 245 12.12 23.85 13.98
N ILE A 246 12.76 22.74 13.63
CA ILE A 246 12.66 21.47 14.37
C ILE A 246 13.91 21.10 15.16
N VAL A 247 15.00 21.85 15.00
CA VAL A 247 16.30 21.54 15.61
C VAL A 247 16.62 22.49 16.75
N SER A 248 17.13 21.94 17.85
CA SER A 248 17.43 22.70 19.08
C SER A 248 18.86 23.29 19.15
N SER A 249 19.79 22.87 18.28
CA SER A 249 21.18 23.37 18.29
C SER A 249 21.91 23.15 16.97
N SER A 250 22.95 23.96 16.69
CA SER A 250 23.81 23.81 15.50
C SER A 250 24.47 22.41 15.41
N LYS A 251 24.84 21.80 16.54
CA LYS A 251 25.37 20.42 16.54
C LYS A 251 24.33 19.41 16.06
N MET A 252 23.09 19.51 16.53
CA MET A 252 22.00 18.63 16.08
C MET A 252 21.61 18.93 14.63
N PHE A 253 21.74 20.17 14.18
CA PHE A 253 21.47 20.57 12.80
C PHE A 253 22.43 19.88 11.83
N ASN A 254 23.73 19.95 12.12
CA ASN A 254 24.75 19.25 11.34
C ASN A 254 24.55 17.73 11.34
N ARG A 255 24.12 17.17 12.48
CA ARG A 255 23.80 15.74 12.58
C ARG A 255 22.60 15.39 11.69
N LEU A 256 21.54 16.19 11.73
CA LEU A 256 20.36 16.01 10.89
C LEU A 256 20.71 16.06 9.41
N LEU A 257 21.51 17.04 8.97
CA LEU A 257 21.96 17.10 7.56
C LEU A 257 22.70 15.83 7.14
N GLN A 258 23.55 15.27 8.00
CA GLN A 258 24.24 14.00 7.72
C GLN A 258 23.28 12.81 7.64
N GLN A 259 22.24 12.77 8.48
CA GLN A 259 21.23 11.71 8.40
C GLN A 259 20.37 11.85 7.15
N LEU A 260 19.92 13.06 6.80
CA LEU A 260 19.15 13.32 5.58
C LEU A 260 19.92 12.91 4.32
N ASP A 261 21.20 13.30 4.22
CA ASP A 261 22.06 12.90 3.09
C ASP A 261 22.14 11.37 2.96
N ALA A 262 22.39 10.65 4.06
CA ALA A 262 22.41 9.20 4.08
C ALA A 262 21.04 8.58 3.72
N GLN A 263 19.96 9.13 4.23
CA GLN A 263 18.60 8.62 4.00
C GLN A 263 18.19 8.77 2.53
N PHE A 264 18.40 9.93 1.92
CA PHE A 264 18.09 10.15 0.50
C PHE A 264 18.96 9.34 -0.46
N MET A 265 20.17 8.96 -0.04
CA MET A 265 21.01 8.01 -0.78
C MET A 265 20.48 6.57 -0.74
N LEU A 266 19.76 6.19 0.32
CA LEU A 266 19.24 4.82 0.52
C LEU A 266 17.79 4.65 0.03
N ILE A 267 17.01 5.73 -0.03
CA ILE A 267 15.63 5.68 -0.54
C ILE A 267 15.64 5.17 -2.00
N PRO A 268 14.80 4.19 -2.38
CA PRO A 268 14.74 3.67 -3.75
C PRO A 268 14.33 4.71 -4.80
N ASP A 269 14.80 4.55 -6.05
CA ASP A 269 14.56 5.51 -7.14
C ASP A 269 13.07 5.80 -7.38
N ASN A 270 12.21 4.79 -7.24
CA ASN A 270 10.76 4.91 -7.45
C ASN A 270 10.02 5.77 -6.41
N CYS A 271 10.72 6.24 -5.37
CA CYS A 271 10.16 7.16 -4.38
C CYS A 271 10.29 8.64 -4.80
N PHE A 272 11.18 8.93 -5.75
CA PHE A 272 11.38 10.27 -6.31
C PHE A 272 10.38 10.54 -7.45
N ASN A 273 10.16 11.82 -7.76
CA ASN A 273 9.22 12.24 -8.80
C ASN A 273 9.79 12.08 -10.21
N ASP A 274 11.12 12.19 -10.34
CA ASP A 274 11.88 12.04 -11.57
C ASP A 274 13.30 11.55 -11.26
N GLU A 275 14.07 11.25 -12.32
CA GLU A 275 15.42 10.67 -12.22
C GLU A 275 16.45 11.64 -11.61
N ASP A 276 16.21 12.95 -11.71
CA ASP A 276 17.16 14.00 -11.29
C ASP A 276 16.88 14.49 -9.85
N GLN A 277 15.66 14.28 -9.34
CA GLN A 277 15.22 14.84 -8.06
C GLN A 277 16.12 14.42 -6.89
N ARG A 278 16.61 13.18 -6.86
CA ARG A 278 17.54 12.75 -5.79
C ARG A 278 18.80 13.61 -5.80
N GLU A 279 19.39 13.81 -6.97
CA GLU A 279 20.62 14.61 -7.11
C GLU A 279 20.35 16.05 -6.68
N GLN A 280 19.25 16.65 -7.12
CA GLN A 280 18.83 17.99 -6.69
C GLN A 280 18.69 18.11 -5.17
N ILE A 281 18.06 17.13 -4.51
CA ILE A 281 17.90 17.12 -3.04
C ILE A 281 19.27 17.08 -2.36
N LEU A 282 20.17 16.19 -2.82
CA LEU A 282 21.50 16.04 -2.25
C LEU A 282 22.38 17.28 -2.48
N GLU A 283 22.29 17.92 -3.65
CA GLU A 283 22.97 19.18 -3.93
C GLU A 283 22.48 20.30 -3.01
N THR A 284 21.16 20.41 -2.82
CA THR A 284 20.58 21.41 -1.93
C THR A 284 21.01 21.18 -0.48
N LEU A 285 21.07 19.92 -0.02
CA LEU A 285 21.60 19.58 1.32
C LEU A 285 23.07 20.00 1.47
N ARG A 286 23.90 19.82 0.44
CA ARG A 286 25.30 20.25 0.43
C ARG A 286 25.41 21.77 0.47
N GLU A 287 24.57 22.48 -0.28
CA GLU A 287 24.53 23.95 -0.27
C GLU A 287 24.19 24.48 1.13
N VAL A 288 23.15 23.94 1.78
CA VAL A 288 22.78 24.31 3.15
C VAL A 288 23.93 24.04 4.13
N LYS A 289 24.65 22.92 3.95
CA LYS A 289 25.82 22.59 4.77
C LYS A 289 26.96 23.58 4.59
N ILE A 290 27.21 24.07 3.37
CA ILE A 290 28.23 25.07 3.08
C ILE A 290 27.83 26.43 3.68
N ASN A 291 26.58 26.84 3.48
CA ASN A 291 26.08 28.13 3.97
C ASN A 291 26.08 28.21 5.51
N GLN A 292 25.94 27.08 6.21
CA GLN A 292 26.06 27.03 7.67
C GLN A 292 27.49 27.21 8.22
N VAL A 293 28.54 26.89 7.45
CA VAL A 293 29.93 27.14 7.90
C VAL A 293 30.22 28.65 7.96
N LEU A 294 29.36 29.47 7.35
CA LEU A 294 29.46 30.93 7.32
C LEU A 294 28.70 31.63 8.47
N PHE A 295 28.02 30.89 9.36
CA PHE A 295 27.31 31.38 10.54
C PHE A 295 27.88 30.77 11.84
#